data_AF-A0A662PMS8-F1
#
_entry.id   AF-A0A662PMS8-F1
#
_cell.length_a   1.000
_cell.length_b   1.000
_cell.length_c   1.000
_cell.angle_alpha   90.00
_cell.angle_beta   90.00
_cell.angle_gamma   90.00
#
_symmetry.space_group_name_H-M   'P 1'
#
loop_
_entity.id
_entity.type
_entity.pdbx_description
1 polymer ?
#
loop_
_entity_poly.entity_id
_entity_poly.type
_entity_poly.pdbx_seq_one_letter_code
_entity_poly.pdbx_strand_id
1 'polypeptide(L)' 'IKEETRSSSWFIRGQRRNLTAEVKLSYEKKKMEKLEVLGEIFINKLEIKVIGEDSLVDRFKWNLEVSLLRCLG' A
#
# COMPACT_ATOMS: atom_id res chain seq x y z
N ILE A 1 23.91 14.01 -10.36
CA ILE A 1 24.03 13.01 -9.28
C ILE A 1 22.97 11.95 -9.58
N LYS A 2 23.36 10.68 -9.78
CA LYS A 2 22.40 9.60 -10.07
C LYS A 2 21.70 9.25 -8.75
N GLU A 3 20.40 9.50 -8.66
CA GLU A 3 19.58 9.06 -7.52
C GLU A 3 19.53 7.53 -7.52
N GLU A 4 20.07 6.91 -6.47
CA GLU A 4 20.08 5.46 -6.30
C GLU A 4 18.75 5.05 -5.63
N THR A 5 17.69 4.89 -6.43
CA THR A 5 16.35 4.52 -5.93
C THR A 5 16.34 3.08 -5.45
N ARG A 6 16.39 2.86 -4.12
CA ARG A 6 16.15 1.54 -3.53
C ARG A 6 14.66 1.35 -3.31
N SER A 7 14.05 0.54 -4.17
CA SER A 7 12.66 0.12 -4.03
C SER A 7 12.59 -1.28 -3.44
N SER A 8 11.60 -1.51 -2.58
CA SER A 8 11.25 -2.86 -2.14
C SER A 8 9.74 -2.94 -1.96
N SER A 9 9.20 -4.14 -2.13
CA SER A 9 7.75 -4.35 -2.06
C SER A 9 7.40 -5.63 -1.33
N TRP A 10 6.33 -5.53 -0.56
CA TRP A 10 5.63 -6.64 0.05
C TRP A 10 4.40 -6.95 -0.79
N PHE A 11 4.14 -8.23 -1.02
CA PHE A 11 2.99 -8.69 -1.77
C PHE A 11 2.29 -9.81 -1.00
N ILE A 12 0.98 -9.68 -0.82
CA ILE A 12 0.13 -10.67 -0.16
C ILE A 12 -1.06 -10.93 -1.07
N ARG A 13 -1.38 -12.22 -1.26
CA ARG A 13 -2.58 -12.66 -1.98
C ARG A 13 -3.43 -13.52 -1.06
N GLY A 14 -4.71 -13.19 -0.99
CA GLY A 14 -5.73 -13.96 -0.29
C GLY A 14 -6.86 -14.36 -1.23
N GLN A 15 -7.38 -15.57 -1.06
CA GLN A 15 -8.53 -16.05 -1.83
C GLN A 15 -9.50 -16.80 -0.92
N ARG A 16 -10.79 -16.50 -1.06
CA ARG A 16 -11.87 -17.20 -0.37
C ARG A 16 -13.12 -17.23 -1.25
N ARG A 17 -13.57 -18.43 -1.63
CA ARG A 17 -14.75 -18.64 -2.49
C ARG A 17 -14.69 -17.72 -3.72
N ASN A 18 -15.60 -16.75 -3.80
CA ASN A 18 -15.79 -15.81 -4.89
C ASN A 18 -15.08 -14.47 -4.67
N LEU A 19 -14.11 -14.40 -3.74
CA LEU A 19 -13.34 -13.20 -3.46
C LEU A 19 -11.85 -13.50 -3.57
N THR A 20 -11.15 -12.73 -4.39
CA THR A 20 -9.69 -12.69 -4.49
C THR A 20 -9.23 -11.28 -4.17
N ALA A 21 -8.24 -11.15 -3.29
CA ALA A 21 -7.61 -9.88 -2.97
C ALA A 21 -6.09 -10.01 -3.14
N GLU A 22 -5.51 -9.07 -3.86
CA GLU A 22 -4.08 -8.90 -4.03
C GLU A 22 -3.71 -7.54 -3.44
N VAL A 23 -2.76 -7.54 -2.51
CA VAL A 23 -2.30 -6.34 -1.80
C VAL A 23 -0.81 -6.22 -2.04
N LYS A 24 -0.39 -5.05 -2.50
CA LYS A 24 1.02 -4.70 -2.71
C LYS A 24 1.33 -3.44 -1.92
N LEU A 25 2.29 -3.53 -1.01
CA LEU A 25 2.87 -2.38 -0.33
C LEU A 25 4.28 -2.19 -0.87
N SER A 26 4.51 -1.14 -1.64
CA SER A 26 5.84 -0.73 -2.06
C SER A 26 6.32 0.47 -1.26
N TYR A 27 7.61 0.54 -1.02
CA TYR A 27 8.24 1.77 -0.55
C TYR A 27 9.41 2.15 -1.45
N GLU A 28 9.63 3.45 -1.56
CA GLU A 28 10.85 4.02 -2.11
C GLU A 28 11.45 5.01 -1.11
N LYS A 29 12.78 5.05 -1.07
CA LYS A 29 13.49 6.13 -0.38
C LYS A 29 13.75 7.23 -1.39
N LYS A 30 13.31 8.44 -1.08
CA LYS A 30 13.52 9.59 -1.95
C LYS A 30 14.01 10.78 -1.14
N LYS A 31 15.03 11.46 -1.65
CA LYS A 31 15.40 12.79 -1.16
C LYS A 31 14.56 13.80 -1.92
N MET A 32 13.81 14.64 -1.21
CA MET A 32 12.99 15.68 -1.83
C MET A 32 13.72 17.02 -1.76
N GLU A 33 13.93 17.67 -2.91
CA GLU A 33 14.63 18.97 -2.99
C GLU A 33 14.03 20.04 -2.06
N LYS A 34 12.71 20.04 -1.85
CA LYS A 34 12.04 21.00 -0.95
C LYS A 34 12.13 20.64 0.54
N LEU A 35 12.61 19.43 0.86
CA LEU A 35 12.67 18.89 2.22
C LEU A 35 14.05 18.27 2.51
N GLU A 36 15.11 18.75 1.85
CA GLU A 36 16.45 18.13 1.97
C GLU A 36 16.95 18.05 3.42
N VAL A 37 16.57 19.02 4.26
CA VAL A 37 16.90 19.07 5.69
C VAL A 37 16.37 17.88 6.48
N LEU A 38 15.33 17.19 5.98
CA LEU A 38 14.77 15.99 6.60
C LEU A 38 15.50 14.71 6.18
N GLY A 39 16.44 14.78 5.23
CA GLY A 39 17.15 13.63 4.68
C GLY A 39 16.30 12.80 3.70
N GLU A 40 16.55 11.50 3.65
CA GLU A 40 15.73 10.58 2.85
C GLU A 40 14.39 10.33 3.54
N ILE A 41 13.30 10.53 2.80
CA ILE A 41 11.96 10.16 3.27
C ILE A 41 11.53 8.83 2.65
N PHE A 42 10.77 8.05 3.42
CA PHE A 42 10.11 6.84 2.93
C PHE A 42 8.77 7.21 2.31
N ILE A 43 8.61 6.97 1.02
CA ILE A 43 7.35 7.12 0.31
C ILE A 43 6.74 5.73 0.19
N ASN A 44 5.65 5.49 0.92
CA ASN A 44 4.91 4.24 0.90
C ASN A 44 3.73 4.34 -0.09
N LYS A 45 3.51 3.29 -0.87
CA LYS A 45 2.36 3.14 -1.76
C LYS A 45 1.70 1.79 -1.53
N LEU A 46 0.42 1.83 -1.17
CA LEU A 46 -0.44 0.67 -1.01
C LEU A 46 -1.36 0.53 -2.23
N GLU A 47 -1.22 -0.54 -2.97
CA GLU A 47 -2.07 -0.91 -4.11
C GLU A 47 -2.86 -2.16 -3.77
N ILE A 48 -4.16 -2.15 -4.06
CA ILE A 48 -5.04 -3.27 -3.74
C ILE A 48 -5.93 -3.56 -4.93
N LYS A 49 -5.98 -4.82 -5.33
CA LYS A 49 -6.87 -5.33 -6.37
C LYS A 49 -7.79 -6.38 -5.75
N VAL A 50 -9.09 -6.14 -5.79
CA VAL A 50 -10.11 -7.05 -5.27
C VAL A 50 -11.03 -7.45 -6.40
N ILE A 51 -11.27 -8.75 -6.56
CA ILE A 51 -12.17 -9.31 -7.55
C ILE A 51 -13.16 -10.21 -6.82
N GLY A 52 -14.45 -9.94 -6.98
CA GLY A 52 -15.53 -10.76 -6.43
C GLY A 52 -16.88 -10.09 -6.61
N GLU A 53 -17.91 -10.66 -5.98
CA GLU A 53 -19.25 -10.07 -5.92
C GLU A 53 -19.20 -8.67 -5.27
N ASP A 54 -19.95 -7.71 -5.80
CA ASP A 54 -19.95 -6.31 -5.35
C ASP A 54 -20.14 -6.19 -3.83
N SER A 55 -21.09 -6.94 -3.27
CA SER A 55 -21.35 -6.92 -1.82
C SER A 55 -20.15 -7.39 -0.96
N LEU A 56 -19.31 -8.28 -1.49
CA LEU A 56 -18.10 -8.74 -0.82
C LEU A 56 -16.95 -7.74 -1.01
N VAL A 57 -16.85 -7.11 -2.18
CA VAL A 57 -15.87 -6.05 -2.46
C VAL A 57 -16.12 -4.85 -1.55
N ASP A 58 -17.38 -4.42 -1.39
CA ASP A 58 -17.76 -3.32 -0.51
C ASP A 58 -17.44 -3.62 0.96
N ARG A 59 -17.73 -4.84 1.41
CA ARG A 59 -17.35 -5.29 2.77
C ARG A 59 -15.84 -5.32 2.95
N PHE A 60 -15.08 -5.75 1.95
CA PHE A 60 -13.62 -5.73 2.00
C PHE A 60 -13.12 -4.29 2.12
N LYS A 61 -13.64 -3.38 1.30
CA LYS A 61 -13.27 -1.95 1.30
C LYS A 61 -13.53 -1.30 2.65
N TRP A 62 -14.72 -1.49 3.22
CA TRP A 62 -15.05 -0.98 4.55
C TRP A 62 -14.09 -1.48 5.63
N ASN A 63 -13.83 -2.80 5.66
CA ASN A 63 -12.92 -3.39 6.63
C ASN A 63 -11.49 -2.86 6.48
N LEU A 64 -11.03 -2.65 5.24
CA LEU A 64 -9.74 -2.05 4.97
C LEU A 64 -9.67 -0.61 5.51
N GLU A 65 -10.65 0.23 5.21
CA GLU A 65 -10.70 1.63 5.67
C GLU A 65 -10.66 1.70 7.20
N VAL A 66 -11.47 0.90 7.88
CA VAL A 66 -11.47 0.80 9.35
C VAL A 66 -10.12 0.30 9.88
N SER A 67 -9.49 -0.67 9.21
CA SER A 67 -8.19 -1.22 9.63
C SER A 67 -7.07 -0.19 9.46
N LEU A 68 -7.07 0.59 8.37
CA LEU A 68 -6.08 1.64 8.14
C LEU A 68 -6.19 2.76 9.19
N LEU A 69 -7.41 3.13 9.60
CA LEU A 69 -7.61 4.10 10.69
C LEU A 69 -6.96 3.65 12.01
N ARG A 70 -6.92 2.35 12.28
CA ARG A 70 -6.26 1.78 13.48
C ARG A 70 -4.73 1.84 13.40
N CYS A 71 -4.17 1.96 12.21
CA CYS A 71 -2.73 2.06 12.00
C CYS A 71 -2.19 3.49 12.14
N LEU A 72 -3.05 4.48 12.39
CA LEU A 72 -2.68 5.89 12.58
C LEU A 72 -2.34 6.24 14.05
N GLY A 73 -2.14 5.22 14.91
CA GLY A 73 -1.79 5.37 16.32
C GLY A 73 -0.41 5.99 16.55
#